data_AF-A0A9P0PM14-F1
#
_entry.id   AF-A0A9P0PM14-F1
#
_cell.length_a   1.000
_cell.length_b   1.000
_cell.length_c   1.000
_cell.angle_alpha   90.00
_cell.angle_beta   90.00
_cell.angle_gamma   90.00
#
_symmetry.space_group_name_H-M   'P 1'
#
loop_
_entity.id
_entity.type
_entity.pdbx_description
1 polymer ?
#
loop_
_entity_poly.entity_id
_entity_poly.type
_entity_poly.pdbx_seq_one_letter_code
_entity_poly.pdbx_strand_id
1 'polypeptide(L)'
;MVLPGILEQVVSCRDAIAQEYLMECIIQVFPDEFHIQTLNAFLKSCAELESGVNVKNIVISLMERLAAFSQRSDSIGGEGTQILQEVQLFEVFSNQVSSIIANRQYLPPEDMVALQVALVNLALKCYPDRIDYIDKVMLSSVEIFQRLGLEHLESHTPVAKELQKLLKIPLDTYNDILVILKLKHYAGLMQHLDYYGRKALSIYILNNTLENETIVPSAEEAEQALTLLNTLVTDKNEHPVGEMDMEELMEEQCLLARFIHQLKSDVPDEHYLILQAAKKILVTGGPLRIKYTLPPLVFQAYQLAYKYRKLKDERWEKKCTKIFQFCHQTITALVKAELAELPLRLFLQGALAIDRIAFENHETVAYEFMSQAFSLYEDEISDSKAQLAAITLIVGTLEQISCFSEENAEPLRTQCALAASKLLKKPDQCRGVATCSHLFWSGKTQASNGEEGHDGKRVVECLKKGLRIAKQCMDISVQVQLFVELLNHYIFFFEKGNEQVDVEILNQLIKKIKEELANLENSDETEQITKHFSNTLAHLKLRMESPEGDTPDAYKGIKLNPEETADETKEVAKKVEAK
;
A
#
# COMPACT_ATOMS: atom_id res chain seq x y z
N MET A 1 -3.22 -64.82 -2.17
CA MET A 1 -4.44 -65.48 -1.64
C MET A 1 -4.60 -65.40 -0.13
N VAL A 2 -3.68 -64.81 0.65
CA VAL A 2 -3.79 -64.78 2.12
C VAL A 2 -4.71 -63.66 2.62
N LEU A 3 -4.68 -62.48 1.99
CA LEU A 3 -5.41 -61.30 2.48
C LEU A 3 -6.94 -61.45 2.56
N PRO A 4 -7.66 -62.04 1.57
CA PRO A 4 -9.11 -62.20 1.67
C PRO A 4 -9.55 -63.03 2.88
N GLY A 5 -8.80 -64.09 3.21
CA GLY A 5 -9.08 -64.91 4.39
C GLY A 5 -8.82 -64.18 5.71
N ILE A 6 -7.81 -63.30 5.76
CA ILE A 6 -7.58 -62.45 6.93
C ILE A 6 -8.70 -61.41 7.07
N LEU A 7 -9.06 -60.72 5.98
CA LEU A 7 -10.11 -59.69 6.00
C LEU A 7 -11.47 -60.27 6.40
N GLU A 8 -11.81 -61.47 5.91
CA GLU A 8 -13.04 -62.16 6.31
C GLU A 8 -13.07 -62.46 7.82
N GLN A 9 -11.95 -62.89 8.39
CA GLN A 9 -11.84 -63.12 9.84
C GLN A 9 -11.98 -61.82 10.63
N VAL A 10 -11.34 -60.73 10.17
CA VAL A 10 -11.45 -59.41 10.81
C VAL A 10 -12.90 -58.92 10.81
N VAL A 11 -13.58 -58.97 9.67
CA VAL A 11 -15.00 -58.56 9.58
C VAL A 11 -15.88 -59.46 10.45
N SER A 12 -15.58 -60.77 10.54
CA SER A 12 -16.35 -61.72 11.35
C SER A 12 -16.16 -61.57 12.87
N CYS A 13 -15.09 -60.93 13.32
CA CYS A 13 -14.72 -60.79 14.73
C CYS A 13 -15.75 -59.98 15.55
N ARG A 14 -16.47 -59.03 14.94
CA ARG A 14 -17.51 -58.17 15.57
C ARG A 14 -17.09 -57.59 16.93
N ASP A 15 -15.83 -57.21 17.02
CA ASP A 15 -15.25 -56.48 18.15
C ASP A 15 -14.53 -55.28 17.56
N ALA A 16 -15.03 -54.08 17.89
CA ALA A 16 -14.51 -52.83 17.36
C ALA A 16 -13.02 -52.61 17.67
N ILE A 17 -12.57 -52.97 18.88
CA ILE A 17 -11.17 -52.75 19.30
C ILE A 17 -10.25 -53.72 18.55
N ALA A 18 -10.66 -54.99 18.47
CA ALA A 18 -9.90 -56.00 17.73
C ALA A 18 -9.85 -55.68 16.23
N GLN A 19 -10.96 -55.24 15.65
CA GLN A 19 -11.03 -54.85 14.24
C GLN A 19 -10.11 -53.66 13.93
N GLU A 20 -10.11 -52.62 14.77
CA GLU A 20 -9.26 -51.45 14.58
C GLU A 20 -7.77 -51.84 14.61
N TYR A 21 -7.35 -52.56 15.64
CA TYR A 21 -5.96 -53.00 15.80
C TYR A 21 -5.51 -53.95 14.67
N LEU A 22 -6.35 -54.91 14.28
CA LEU A 22 -6.00 -55.86 13.22
C LEU A 22 -5.87 -55.18 11.86
N MET A 23 -6.75 -54.23 11.54
CA MET A 23 -6.68 -53.48 10.30
C MET A 23 -5.42 -52.60 10.24
N GLU A 24 -5.05 -51.92 11.34
CA GLU A 24 -3.79 -51.19 11.41
C GLU A 24 -2.57 -52.11 11.29
N CYS A 25 -2.59 -53.27 11.94
CA CYS A 25 -1.51 -54.26 11.82
C CYS A 25 -1.34 -54.74 10.37
N ILE A 26 -2.44 -54.95 9.63
CA ILE A 26 -2.36 -55.29 8.21
C ILE A 26 -1.67 -54.16 7.44
N ILE A 27 -2.05 -52.90 7.68
CA ILE A 27 -1.41 -51.75 7.04
C ILE A 27 0.08 -51.71 7.36
N GLN A 28 0.48 -51.92 8.62
CA GLN A 28 1.87 -51.80 9.08
C GLN A 28 2.78 -52.96 8.64
N VAL A 29 2.30 -54.20 8.70
CA VAL A 29 3.13 -55.41 8.52
C VAL A 29 3.32 -55.76 7.05
N PHE A 30 2.31 -55.59 6.21
CA PHE A 30 2.40 -55.97 4.80
C PHE A 30 3.13 -54.90 3.95
N PRO A 31 3.95 -55.31 2.95
CA PRO A 31 4.57 -54.41 1.98
C PRO A 31 3.58 -53.59 1.14
N ASP A 32 4.05 -52.44 0.65
CA ASP A 32 3.24 -51.45 -0.08
C ASP A 32 2.66 -51.99 -1.40
N GLU A 33 3.41 -52.83 -2.12
CA GLU A 33 3.00 -53.47 -3.37
C GLU A 33 1.73 -54.33 -3.20
N PHE A 34 1.61 -55.04 -2.07
CA PHE A 34 0.42 -55.85 -1.78
C PHE A 34 -0.80 -54.98 -1.52
N HIS A 35 -0.63 -53.86 -0.82
CA HIS A 35 -1.70 -52.89 -0.58
C HIS A 35 -2.23 -52.31 -1.89
N ILE A 36 -1.35 -51.98 -2.84
CA ILE A 36 -1.76 -51.47 -4.15
C ILE A 36 -2.61 -52.50 -4.92
N GLN A 37 -2.17 -53.77 -4.99
CA GLN A 37 -2.89 -54.80 -5.73
C GLN A 37 -4.22 -55.22 -5.08
N THR A 38 -4.35 -55.04 -3.77
CA THR A 38 -5.53 -55.48 -3.00
C THR A 38 -6.39 -54.34 -2.46
N LEU A 39 -6.12 -53.11 -2.89
CA LEU A 39 -6.74 -51.89 -2.38
C LEU A 39 -8.27 -51.95 -2.35
N ASN A 40 -8.88 -52.42 -3.44
CA ASN A 40 -10.33 -52.56 -3.56
C ASN A 40 -10.92 -53.53 -2.54
N ALA A 41 -10.25 -54.66 -2.29
CA ALA A 41 -10.70 -55.65 -1.32
C ALA A 41 -10.60 -55.09 0.11
N PHE A 42 -9.48 -54.45 0.43
CA PHE A 42 -9.26 -53.84 1.74
C PHE A 42 -10.27 -52.73 2.05
N LEU A 43 -10.46 -51.78 1.13
CA LEU A 43 -11.39 -50.66 1.31
C LEU A 43 -12.85 -51.11 1.38
N LYS A 44 -13.22 -52.13 0.60
CA LYS A 44 -14.56 -52.74 0.71
C LYS A 44 -14.77 -53.37 2.07
N SER A 45 -13.78 -54.08 2.61
CA SER A 45 -13.83 -54.61 3.98
C SER A 45 -13.93 -53.49 5.02
N CYS A 46 -13.28 -52.33 4.83
CA CYS A 46 -13.45 -51.17 5.71
C CYS A 46 -14.91 -50.69 5.79
N ALA A 47 -15.68 -50.78 4.70
CA ALA A 47 -17.10 -50.43 4.69
C ALA A 47 -17.98 -51.44 5.46
N GLU A 48 -17.51 -52.68 5.62
CA GLU A 48 -18.20 -53.78 6.33
C GLU A 48 -17.84 -53.88 7.82
N LEU A 49 -16.89 -53.06 8.30
CA LEU A 49 -16.49 -53.02 9.72
C LEU A 49 -17.60 -52.48 10.62
N GLU A 50 -17.52 -52.85 11.90
CA GLU A 50 -18.48 -52.43 12.92
C GLU A 50 -18.49 -50.90 13.11
N SER A 51 -19.65 -50.35 13.52
CA SER A 51 -19.87 -48.91 13.62
C SER A 51 -18.96 -48.23 14.65
N GLY A 52 -18.52 -48.97 15.68
CA GLY A 52 -17.61 -48.47 16.71
C GLY A 52 -16.14 -48.33 16.26
N VAL A 53 -15.78 -48.84 15.07
CA VAL A 53 -14.40 -48.79 14.56
C VAL A 53 -14.09 -47.40 13.97
N ASN A 54 -12.96 -46.83 14.35
CA ASN A 54 -12.45 -45.59 13.80
C ASN A 54 -11.85 -45.78 12.39
N VAL A 55 -12.73 -45.94 11.40
CA VAL A 55 -12.35 -46.17 10.00
C VAL A 55 -11.60 -44.99 9.39
N LYS A 56 -11.80 -43.77 9.91
CA LYS A 56 -11.02 -42.60 9.51
C LYS A 56 -9.52 -42.87 9.66
N ASN A 57 -9.07 -43.25 10.86
CA ASN A 57 -7.64 -43.43 11.13
C ASN A 57 -7.03 -44.53 10.27
N ILE A 58 -7.76 -45.62 10.04
CA ILE A 58 -7.34 -46.74 9.20
C ILE A 58 -7.14 -46.29 7.75
N VAL A 59 -8.13 -45.61 7.17
CA VAL A 59 -8.07 -45.16 5.77
C VAL A 59 -7.01 -44.08 5.59
N ILE A 60 -6.91 -43.11 6.51
CA ILE A 60 -5.87 -42.07 6.46
C ILE A 60 -4.47 -42.70 6.54
N SER A 61 -4.24 -43.65 7.45
CA SER A 61 -2.95 -44.33 7.59
C SER A 61 -2.53 -45.07 6.31
N LEU A 62 -3.49 -45.72 5.65
CA LEU A 62 -3.23 -46.37 4.36
C LEU A 62 -2.88 -45.35 3.27
N MET A 63 -3.63 -44.24 3.19
CA MET A 63 -3.38 -43.18 2.21
C MET A 63 -2.04 -42.50 2.41
N GLU A 64 -1.67 -42.16 3.65
CA GLU A 64 -0.37 -41.57 3.99
C GLU A 64 0.78 -42.51 3.65
N ARG A 65 0.63 -43.80 3.96
CA ARG A 65 1.63 -44.81 3.65
C ARG A 65 1.86 -44.93 2.14
N LEU A 66 0.78 -44.97 1.35
CA LEU A 66 0.88 -45.04 -0.12
C LEU A 66 1.37 -43.73 -0.74
N ALA A 67 1.00 -42.57 -0.18
CA ALA A 67 1.54 -41.29 -0.61
C ALA A 67 3.06 -41.21 -0.37
N ALA A 68 3.53 -41.67 0.79
CA ALA A 68 4.95 -41.75 1.11
C ALA A 68 5.70 -42.79 0.27
N PHE A 69 5.02 -43.85 -0.19
CA PHE A 69 5.58 -44.79 -1.15
C PHE A 69 5.76 -44.12 -2.52
N SER A 70 4.75 -43.40 -3.02
CA SER A 70 4.82 -42.66 -4.29
C SER A 70 6.01 -41.69 -4.35
N GLN A 71 6.20 -40.89 -3.30
CA GLN A 71 7.31 -39.93 -3.23
C GLN A 71 8.69 -40.61 -3.21
N ARG A 72 8.79 -41.81 -2.60
CA ARG A 72 10.03 -42.61 -2.58
C ARG A 72 10.30 -43.28 -3.92
N SER A 73 9.26 -43.72 -4.64
CA SER A 73 9.45 -44.31 -5.97
C SER A 73 9.85 -43.28 -7.03
N ASP A 74 9.32 -42.05 -6.96
CA ASP A 74 9.64 -40.98 -7.92
C ASP A 74 11.09 -40.50 -7.83
N SER A 75 11.71 -40.60 -6.66
CA SER A 75 13.11 -40.21 -6.44
C SER A 75 14.14 -41.28 -6.87
N ILE A 76 13.69 -42.52 -7.04
CA ILE A 76 14.58 -43.67 -7.32
C ILE A 76 14.43 -44.17 -8.77
N GLY A 77 13.42 -43.68 -9.52
CA GLY A 77 13.24 -44.01 -10.95
C GLY A 77 13.03 -45.50 -11.22
N GLY A 78 12.45 -46.23 -10.25
CA GLY A 78 12.30 -47.68 -10.29
C GLY A 78 10.91 -48.16 -10.76
N GLU A 79 10.75 -49.48 -10.88
CA GLU A 79 9.53 -50.20 -11.29
C GLU A 79 8.26 -49.82 -10.49
N GLY A 80 8.40 -49.23 -9.29
CA GLY A 80 7.28 -48.73 -8.48
C GLY A 80 6.47 -47.61 -9.14
N THR A 81 7.08 -46.75 -9.96
CA THR A 81 6.37 -45.67 -10.67
C THR A 81 5.43 -46.22 -11.75
N GLN A 82 5.77 -47.34 -12.39
CA GLN A 82 4.90 -48.00 -13.37
C GLN A 82 3.66 -48.62 -12.72
N ILE A 83 3.82 -49.28 -11.57
CA ILE A 83 2.71 -49.93 -10.83
C ILE A 83 1.71 -48.87 -10.32
N LEU A 84 2.21 -47.71 -9.91
CA LEU A 84 1.39 -46.57 -9.45
C LEU A 84 0.68 -45.82 -10.59
N GLN A 85 1.23 -45.85 -11.81
CA GLN A 85 0.57 -45.28 -12.99
C GLN A 85 -0.52 -46.21 -13.54
N GLU A 86 -0.34 -47.53 -13.44
CA GLU A 86 -1.35 -48.51 -13.85
C GLU A 86 -2.59 -48.52 -12.94
N VAL A 87 -2.40 -48.28 -11.64
CA VAL A 87 -3.50 -48.18 -10.68
C VAL A 87 -3.83 -46.71 -10.46
N GLN A 88 -4.97 -46.25 -10.96
CA GLN A 88 -5.50 -44.90 -10.70
C GLN A 88 -5.89 -44.76 -9.21
N LEU A 89 -4.91 -44.69 -8.32
CA LEU A 89 -5.07 -44.76 -6.86
C LEU A 89 -6.09 -43.73 -6.38
N PHE A 90 -5.99 -42.51 -6.88
CA PHE A 90 -6.92 -41.44 -6.53
C PHE A 90 -8.38 -41.80 -6.87
N GLU A 91 -8.64 -42.38 -8.04
CA GLU A 91 -10.01 -42.74 -8.43
C GLU A 91 -10.57 -43.86 -7.56
N VAL A 92 -9.74 -44.86 -7.23
CA VAL A 92 -10.16 -45.94 -6.34
C VAL A 92 -10.46 -45.40 -4.94
N PHE A 93 -9.56 -44.61 -4.35
CA PHE A 93 -9.81 -44.01 -3.04
C PHE A 93 -11.01 -43.07 -3.06
N SER A 94 -11.15 -42.22 -4.07
CA SER A 94 -12.28 -41.29 -4.20
C SER A 94 -13.63 -42.04 -4.25
N ASN A 95 -13.72 -43.10 -5.05
CA ASN A 95 -14.96 -43.90 -5.14
C ASN A 95 -15.26 -44.65 -3.85
N GLN A 96 -14.24 -45.24 -3.21
CA GLN A 96 -14.43 -46.01 -1.99
C GLN A 96 -14.71 -45.13 -0.77
N VAL A 97 -14.04 -43.97 -0.63
CA VAL A 97 -14.35 -42.99 0.41
C VAL A 97 -15.80 -42.50 0.27
N SER A 98 -16.25 -42.18 -0.94
CA SER A 98 -17.65 -41.85 -1.20
C SER A 98 -18.61 -42.98 -0.80
N SER A 99 -18.24 -44.24 -1.06
CA SER A 99 -19.03 -45.41 -0.64
C SER A 99 -19.08 -45.57 0.88
N ILE A 100 -17.95 -45.39 1.58
CA ILE A 100 -17.86 -45.43 3.04
C ILE A 100 -18.75 -44.34 3.66
N ILE A 101 -18.69 -43.12 3.10
CA ILE A 101 -19.48 -41.95 3.52
C ILE A 101 -20.98 -42.12 3.24
N ALA A 102 -21.37 -42.93 2.24
CA ALA A 102 -22.77 -43.21 1.91
C ALA A 102 -23.36 -44.36 2.72
N ASN A 103 -22.58 -45.41 2.99
CA ASN A 103 -23.08 -46.64 3.61
C ASN A 103 -23.08 -46.62 5.14
N ARG A 104 -22.21 -45.80 5.77
CA ARG A 104 -22.17 -45.69 7.24
C ARG A 104 -23.23 -44.73 7.77
N GLN A 105 -24.09 -45.23 8.66
CA GLN A 105 -25.19 -44.47 9.27
C GLN A 105 -24.74 -43.40 10.28
N TYR A 106 -23.55 -43.57 10.90
CA TYR A 106 -23.02 -42.67 11.93
C TYR A 106 -21.53 -42.38 11.67
N LEU A 107 -21.24 -41.52 10.69
CA LEU A 107 -19.92 -40.93 10.52
C LEU A 107 -20.02 -39.43 10.81
N PRO A 108 -19.31 -38.90 11.83
CA PRO A 108 -19.28 -37.47 12.11
C PRO A 108 -18.86 -36.64 10.89
N PRO A 109 -19.41 -35.44 10.69
CA PRO A 109 -19.03 -34.57 9.56
C PRO A 109 -17.54 -34.19 9.59
N GLU A 110 -16.94 -34.09 10.78
CA GLU A 110 -15.50 -33.85 10.95
C GLU A 110 -14.66 -34.98 10.34
N ASP A 111 -15.10 -36.23 10.50
CA ASP A 111 -14.40 -37.40 9.96
C ASP A 111 -14.58 -37.50 8.45
N MET A 112 -15.77 -37.11 7.94
CA MET A 112 -16.01 -37.01 6.50
C MET A 112 -15.04 -36.02 5.85
N VAL A 113 -14.89 -34.82 6.43
CA VAL A 113 -13.99 -33.78 5.90
C VAL A 113 -12.53 -34.19 6.08
N ALA A 114 -12.16 -34.84 7.18
CA ALA A 114 -10.79 -35.35 7.39
C ALA A 114 -10.38 -36.41 6.34
N LEU A 115 -11.31 -37.26 5.90
CA LEU A 115 -11.08 -38.17 4.78
C LEU A 115 -10.87 -37.41 3.46
N GLN A 116 -11.60 -36.31 3.23
CA GLN A 116 -11.38 -35.45 2.06
C GLN A 116 -10.02 -34.72 2.14
N VAL A 117 -9.61 -34.29 3.32
CA VAL A 117 -8.26 -33.71 3.57
C VAL A 117 -7.17 -34.70 3.19
N ALA A 118 -7.31 -35.96 3.60
CA ALA A 118 -6.37 -37.01 3.21
C ALA A 118 -6.39 -37.28 1.70
N LEU A 119 -7.55 -37.21 1.04
CA LEU A 119 -7.67 -37.35 -0.42
C LEU A 119 -6.95 -36.22 -1.17
N VAL A 120 -7.07 -34.96 -0.71
CA VAL A 120 -6.34 -33.83 -1.29
C VAL A 120 -4.83 -34.01 -1.11
N ASN A 121 -4.38 -34.40 0.09
CA ASN A 121 -2.96 -34.68 0.34
C ASN A 121 -2.41 -35.80 -0.55
N LEU A 122 -3.17 -36.88 -0.72
CA LEU A 122 -2.81 -37.98 -1.62
C LEU A 122 -2.74 -37.49 -3.08
N ALA A 123 -3.74 -36.75 -3.53
CA ALA A 123 -3.78 -36.21 -4.89
C ALA A 123 -2.59 -35.29 -5.17
N LEU A 124 -2.27 -34.38 -4.24
CA LEU A 124 -1.15 -33.45 -4.37
C LEU A 124 0.21 -34.14 -4.35
N LYS A 125 0.39 -35.17 -3.51
CA LYS A 125 1.66 -35.90 -3.40
C LYS A 125 1.90 -36.85 -4.57
N CYS A 126 0.86 -37.49 -5.09
CA CYS A 126 0.97 -38.49 -6.16
C CYS A 126 0.78 -37.90 -7.56
N TYR A 127 -0.01 -36.83 -7.70
CA TYR A 127 -0.41 -36.25 -8.97
C TYR A 127 -0.41 -34.70 -8.93
N PRO A 128 0.75 -34.05 -8.69
CA PRO A 128 0.84 -32.60 -8.50
C PRO A 128 0.29 -31.81 -9.70
N ASP A 129 0.49 -32.30 -10.92
CA ASP A 129 0.06 -31.64 -12.17
C ASP A 129 -1.46 -31.72 -12.43
N ARG A 130 -2.19 -32.60 -11.73
CA ARG A 130 -3.62 -32.87 -12.00
C ARG A 130 -4.53 -32.12 -11.04
N ILE A 131 -4.75 -30.84 -11.36
CA ILE A 131 -5.65 -29.94 -10.63
C ILE A 131 -7.10 -30.48 -10.62
N ASP A 132 -7.53 -31.20 -11.66
CA ASP A 132 -8.86 -31.79 -11.77
C ASP A 132 -9.22 -32.71 -10.59
N TYR A 133 -8.23 -33.43 -10.04
CA TYR A 133 -8.44 -34.33 -8.93
C TYR A 133 -8.76 -33.58 -7.64
N ILE A 134 -8.13 -32.43 -7.43
CA ILE A 134 -8.43 -31.57 -6.29
C ILE A 134 -9.81 -30.96 -6.46
N ASP A 135 -10.15 -30.44 -7.64
CA ASP A 135 -11.48 -29.89 -7.88
C ASP A 135 -12.58 -30.95 -7.70
N LYS A 136 -12.32 -32.22 -8.06
CA LYS A 136 -13.23 -33.34 -7.80
C LYS A 136 -13.42 -33.59 -6.29
N VAL A 137 -12.35 -33.55 -5.49
CA VAL A 137 -12.46 -33.67 -4.02
C VAL A 137 -13.23 -32.49 -3.43
N MET A 138 -12.99 -31.28 -3.92
CA MET A 138 -13.72 -30.09 -3.49
C MET A 138 -15.21 -30.20 -3.83
N LEU A 139 -15.56 -30.66 -5.04
CA LEU A 139 -16.94 -30.92 -5.44
C LEU A 139 -17.61 -31.96 -4.52
N SER A 140 -16.95 -33.10 -4.27
CA SER A 140 -17.47 -34.11 -3.34
C SER A 140 -17.67 -33.54 -1.93
N SER A 141 -16.80 -32.63 -1.49
CA SER A 141 -16.96 -31.94 -0.19
C SER A 141 -18.18 -31.02 -0.17
N VAL A 142 -18.45 -30.29 -1.26
CA VAL A 142 -19.66 -29.46 -1.41
C VAL A 142 -20.92 -30.35 -1.36
N GLU A 143 -20.93 -31.47 -2.09
CA GLU A 143 -22.05 -32.41 -2.10
C GLU A 143 -22.33 -32.99 -0.70
N ILE A 144 -21.27 -33.28 0.07
CA ILE A 144 -21.40 -33.73 1.47
C ILE A 144 -22.08 -32.65 2.33
N PHE A 145 -21.66 -31.38 2.22
CA PHE A 145 -22.26 -30.29 2.99
C PHE A 145 -23.71 -30.02 2.60
N GLN A 146 -24.03 -30.07 1.30
CA GLN A 146 -25.41 -29.95 0.81
C GLN A 146 -26.30 -31.08 1.34
N ARG A 147 -25.81 -32.33 1.32
CA ARG A 147 -26.54 -33.49 1.84
C ARG A 147 -26.81 -33.41 3.34
N LEU A 148 -25.88 -32.83 4.10
CA LEU A 148 -25.99 -32.68 5.55
C LEU A 148 -26.71 -31.39 5.98
N GLY A 149 -27.01 -30.47 5.04
CA GLY A 149 -27.63 -29.18 5.33
C GLY A 149 -26.71 -28.24 6.13
N LEU A 150 -25.39 -28.36 5.95
CA LEU A 150 -24.40 -27.54 6.65
C LEU A 150 -24.15 -26.23 5.88
N GLU A 151 -25.03 -25.25 6.08
CA GLU A 151 -24.96 -23.96 5.37
C GLU A 151 -23.99 -22.96 6.04
N HIS A 152 -23.87 -22.98 7.37
CA HIS A 152 -23.03 -22.05 8.13
C HIS A 152 -22.19 -22.79 9.18
N LEU A 153 -20.87 -22.74 9.03
CA LEU A 153 -19.91 -23.37 9.93
C LEU A 153 -19.19 -22.32 10.76
N GLU A 154 -19.43 -22.34 12.07
CA GLU A 154 -18.72 -21.47 13.02
C GLU A 154 -17.25 -21.90 13.13
N SER A 155 -16.33 -20.94 13.14
CA SER A 155 -14.87 -21.13 13.09
C SER A 155 -14.30 -22.04 14.16
N HIS A 156 -14.94 -22.10 15.34
CA HIS A 156 -14.44 -22.88 16.46
C HIS A 156 -14.82 -24.36 16.37
N THR A 157 -15.77 -24.72 15.49
CA THR A 157 -16.21 -26.10 15.31
C THR A 157 -15.09 -26.96 14.71
N PRO A 158 -15.02 -28.25 15.07
CA PRO A 158 -13.99 -29.14 14.51
C PRO A 158 -14.14 -29.30 12.99
N VAL A 159 -15.37 -29.30 12.47
CA VAL A 159 -15.66 -29.36 11.03
C VAL A 159 -15.07 -28.14 10.31
N ALA A 160 -15.23 -26.93 10.87
CA ALA A 160 -14.65 -25.72 10.28
C ALA A 160 -13.12 -25.76 10.26
N LYS A 161 -12.48 -26.28 11.33
CA LYS A 161 -11.01 -26.45 11.37
C LYS A 161 -10.52 -27.43 10.32
N GLU A 162 -11.20 -28.55 10.12
CA GLU A 162 -10.86 -29.50 9.06
C GLU A 162 -11.12 -28.92 7.66
N LEU A 163 -12.19 -28.13 7.47
CA LEU A 163 -12.43 -27.42 6.22
C LEU A 163 -11.35 -26.37 5.93
N GLN A 164 -10.90 -25.63 6.95
CA GLN A 164 -9.79 -24.69 6.80
C GLN A 164 -8.49 -25.42 6.40
N LYS A 165 -8.21 -26.61 6.97
CA LYS A 165 -7.07 -27.43 6.55
C LYS A 165 -7.21 -27.87 5.09
N LEU A 166 -8.41 -28.33 4.69
CA LEU A 166 -8.71 -28.75 3.31
C LEU A 166 -8.38 -27.64 2.31
N LEU A 167 -8.72 -26.39 2.64
CA LEU A 167 -8.49 -25.23 1.78
C LEU A 167 -7.04 -24.71 1.83
N LYS A 168 -6.35 -24.85 2.96
CA LYS A 168 -4.93 -24.43 3.12
C LYS A 168 -3.94 -25.33 2.40
N ILE A 169 -4.18 -26.65 2.37
CA ILE A 169 -3.24 -27.62 1.79
C ILE A 169 -2.90 -27.32 0.31
N PRO A 170 -3.89 -27.04 -0.58
CA PRO A 170 -3.60 -26.63 -1.95
C PRO A 170 -2.78 -25.34 -2.04
N LEU A 171 -3.05 -24.35 -1.16
CA LEU A 171 -2.32 -23.08 -1.13
C LEU A 171 -0.83 -23.31 -0.82
N ASP A 172 -0.54 -24.10 0.21
CA ASP A 172 0.83 -24.39 0.66
C ASP A 172 1.64 -25.19 -0.36
N THR A 173 0.95 -26.03 -1.15
CA THR A 173 1.60 -26.91 -2.11
C THR A 173 1.84 -26.22 -3.44
N TYR A 174 0.85 -25.49 -3.96
CA TYR A 174 1.00 -24.82 -5.26
C TYR A 174 1.75 -23.50 -5.17
N ASN A 175 1.67 -22.77 -4.06
CA ASN A 175 2.32 -21.47 -3.88
C ASN A 175 1.98 -20.44 -4.98
N ASP A 176 0.84 -20.63 -5.66
CA ASP A 176 0.36 -19.78 -6.74
C ASP A 176 -1.16 -19.62 -6.64
N ILE A 177 -1.60 -18.39 -6.36
CA ILE A 177 -3.02 -18.05 -6.28
C ILE A 177 -3.76 -18.35 -7.60
N LEU A 178 -3.10 -18.20 -8.76
CA LEU A 178 -3.72 -18.41 -10.07
C LEU A 178 -4.16 -19.85 -10.28
N VAL A 179 -3.45 -20.82 -9.70
CA VAL A 179 -3.87 -22.23 -9.72
C VAL A 179 -5.12 -22.44 -8.87
N ILE A 180 -5.21 -21.76 -7.74
CA ILE A 180 -6.38 -21.83 -6.84
C ILE A 180 -7.60 -21.17 -7.48
N LEU A 181 -7.43 -20.07 -8.21
CA LEU A 181 -8.54 -19.43 -8.92
C LEU A 181 -9.15 -20.33 -10.02
N LYS A 182 -8.38 -21.28 -10.56
CA LYS A 182 -8.89 -22.27 -11.54
C LYS A 182 -9.81 -23.32 -10.89
N LEU A 183 -9.76 -23.50 -9.57
CA LEU A 183 -10.61 -24.43 -8.83
C LEU A 183 -12.02 -23.86 -8.68
N LYS A 184 -12.97 -24.39 -9.46
CA LYS A 184 -14.35 -23.86 -9.54
C LYS A 184 -15.09 -23.97 -8.20
N HIS A 185 -14.83 -25.03 -7.45
CA HIS A 185 -15.56 -25.31 -6.21
C HIS A 185 -14.90 -24.73 -4.95
N TYR A 186 -13.69 -24.15 -5.07
CA TYR A 186 -12.95 -23.58 -3.94
C TYR A 186 -13.70 -22.40 -3.30
N ALA A 187 -14.15 -21.45 -4.13
CA ALA A 187 -14.92 -20.29 -3.66
C ALA A 187 -16.24 -20.71 -3.01
N GLY A 188 -16.90 -21.75 -3.53
CA GLY A 188 -18.14 -22.30 -2.95
C GLY A 188 -17.92 -22.86 -1.55
N LEU A 189 -16.84 -23.64 -1.35
CA LEU A 189 -16.50 -24.19 -0.03
C LEU A 189 -16.16 -23.10 1.00
N MET A 190 -15.45 -22.06 0.58
CA MET A 190 -15.12 -20.94 1.45
C MET A 190 -16.37 -20.20 1.96
N GLN A 191 -17.46 -20.15 1.17
CA GLN A 191 -18.70 -19.49 1.59
C GLN A 191 -19.42 -20.19 2.75
N HIS A 192 -19.19 -21.49 2.97
CA HIS A 192 -19.77 -22.22 4.10
C HIS A 192 -19.14 -21.84 5.46
N LEU A 193 -17.92 -21.29 5.47
CA LEU A 193 -17.28 -20.80 6.69
C LEU A 193 -17.93 -19.50 7.16
N ASP A 194 -17.94 -19.25 8.46
CA ASP A 194 -18.32 -17.96 9.05
C ASP A 194 -17.36 -16.81 8.67
N TYR A 195 -17.71 -15.59 9.06
CA TYR A 195 -16.92 -14.38 8.77
C TYR A 195 -15.47 -14.52 9.26
N TYR A 196 -15.25 -14.99 10.49
CA TYR A 196 -13.92 -15.16 11.06
C TYR A 196 -13.07 -16.19 10.30
N GLY A 197 -13.67 -17.30 9.87
CA GLY A 197 -12.97 -18.37 9.16
C GLY A 197 -12.59 -17.93 7.75
N ARG A 198 -13.49 -17.22 7.07
CA ARG A 198 -13.21 -16.61 5.76
C ARG A 198 -12.16 -15.49 5.85
N LYS A 199 -12.21 -14.67 6.90
CA LYS A 199 -11.21 -13.62 7.17
C LYS A 199 -9.82 -14.23 7.38
N ALA A 200 -9.71 -15.22 8.27
CA ALA A 200 -8.45 -15.90 8.55
C ALA A 200 -7.87 -16.59 7.30
N LEU A 201 -8.72 -17.24 6.48
CA LEU A 201 -8.29 -17.85 5.23
C LEU A 201 -7.87 -16.80 4.19
N SER A 202 -8.58 -15.66 4.11
CA SER A 202 -8.21 -14.55 3.21
C SER A 202 -6.85 -13.96 3.53
N ILE A 203 -6.56 -13.75 4.83
CA ILE A 203 -5.24 -13.29 5.30
C ILE A 203 -4.17 -14.33 4.94
N TYR A 204 -4.47 -15.62 5.11
CA TYR A 204 -3.55 -16.69 4.75
C TYR A 204 -3.23 -16.72 3.25
N ILE A 205 -4.26 -16.61 2.40
CA ILE A 205 -4.11 -16.51 0.95
C ILE A 205 -3.25 -15.30 0.58
N LEU A 206 -3.51 -14.13 1.19
CA LEU A 206 -2.73 -12.92 0.95
C LEU A 206 -1.26 -13.09 1.34
N ASN A 207 -0.97 -13.63 2.52
CA ASN A 207 0.41 -13.85 2.96
C ASN A 207 1.13 -14.82 2.03
N ASN A 208 0.53 -15.95 1.66
CA ASN A 208 1.13 -16.89 0.71
C ASN A 208 1.40 -16.23 -0.66
N THR A 209 0.46 -15.43 -1.16
CA THR A 209 0.62 -14.72 -2.44
C THR A 209 1.72 -13.63 -2.36
N LEU A 210 1.82 -12.97 -1.21
CA LEU A 210 2.85 -11.94 -0.96
C LEU A 210 4.24 -12.53 -0.77
N GLU A 211 4.36 -13.66 -0.07
CA GLU A 211 5.62 -14.37 0.17
C GLU A 211 6.21 -14.96 -1.11
N ASN A 212 5.35 -15.46 -2.00
CA ASN A 212 5.76 -16.04 -3.29
C ASN A 212 5.83 -15.02 -4.44
N GLU A 213 5.55 -13.74 -4.16
CA GLU A 213 5.57 -12.65 -5.14
C GLU A 213 4.73 -12.91 -6.41
N THR A 214 3.62 -13.65 -6.28
CA THR A 214 2.80 -14.04 -7.43
C THR A 214 2.18 -12.81 -8.11
N ILE A 215 2.41 -12.67 -9.42
CA ILE A 215 1.86 -11.57 -10.23
C ILE A 215 0.52 -12.00 -10.80
N VAL A 216 -0.49 -11.12 -10.74
CA VAL A 216 -1.80 -11.34 -11.36
C VAL A 216 -1.89 -10.55 -12.68
N PRO A 217 -1.78 -11.21 -13.85
CA PRO A 217 -1.67 -10.55 -15.14
C PRO A 217 -3.01 -10.22 -15.82
N SER A 218 -4.12 -10.87 -15.45
CA SER A 218 -5.42 -10.67 -16.11
C SER A 218 -6.43 -9.91 -15.24
N ALA A 219 -7.30 -9.12 -15.89
CA ALA A 219 -8.40 -8.44 -15.23
C ALA A 219 -9.42 -9.42 -14.63
N GLU A 220 -9.67 -10.56 -15.29
CA GLU A 220 -10.58 -11.60 -14.80
C GLU A 220 -10.02 -12.27 -13.54
N GLU A 221 -8.72 -12.59 -13.55
CA GLU A 221 -8.03 -13.19 -12.40
C GLU A 221 -7.98 -12.21 -11.21
N ALA A 222 -7.78 -10.91 -11.48
CA ALA A 222 -7.83 -9.88 -10.45
C ALA A 222 -9.23 -9.73 -9.83
N GLU A 223 -10.30 -9.77 -10.63
CA GLU A 223 -11.68 -9.74 -10.14
C GLU A 223 -12.01 -11.00 -9.31
N GLN A 224 -11.58 -12.18 -9.77
CA GLN A 224 -11.75 -13.44 -9.03
C GLN A 224 -10.97 -13.44 -7.71
N ALA A 225 -9.70 -12.99 -7.70
CA ALA A 225 -8.90 -12.89 -6.49
C ALA A 225 -9.51 -11.92 -5.47
N LEU A 226 -9.92 -10.72 -5.90
CA LEU A 226 -10.56 -9.75 -5.01
C LEU A 226 -11.93 -10.24 -4.51
N THR A 227 -12.67 -11.00 -5.32
CA THR A 227 -13.93 -11.64 -4.91
C THR A 227 -13.69 -12.76 -3.89
N LEU A 228 -12.61 -13.52 -4.02
CA LEU A 228 -12.22 -14.52 -3.02
C LEU A 228 -11.87 -13.84 -1.69
N LEU A 229 -11.23 -12.67 -1.74
CA LEU A 229 -10.84 -11.85 -0.60
C LEU A 229 -11.97 -10.91 -0.11
N ASN A 230 -13.23 -11.17 -0.48
CA ASN A 230 -14.35 -10.25 -0.25
C ASN A 230 -14.56 -9.88 1.24
N THR A 231 -14.16 -10.73 2.19
CA THR A 231 -14.22 -10.39 3.64
C THR A 231 -13.25 -9.29 4.04
N LEU A 232 -12.13 -9.14 3.32
CA LEU A 232 -11.15 -8.06 3.51
C LEU A 232 -11.47 -6.83 2.65
N VAL A 233 -12.25 -7.01 1.58
CA VAL A 233 -12.68 -5.92 0.72
C VAL A 233 -13.94 -5.21 1.23
N THR A 234 -14.99 -5.94 1.62
CA THR A 234 -16.31 -5.33 1.93
C THR A 234 -16.65 -5.30 3.41
N ASP A 235 -17.32 -4.22 3.82
CA ASP A 235 -17.89 -4.02 5.16
C ASP A 235 -19.30 -4.64 5.31
N LYS A 236 -19.75 -5.49 4.37
CA LYS A 236 -21.13 -6.00 4.37
C LYS A 236 -21.41 -6.79 5.67
N ASN A 237 -22.13 -6.16 6.60
CA ASN A 237 -23.04 -6.61 7.69
C ASN A 237 -22.87 -7.98 8.38
N GLU A 238 -21.82 -8.75 8.11
CA GLU A 238 -21.51 -10.02 8.77
C GLU A 238 -20.47 -9.85 9.87
N HIS A 239 -20.09 -8.61 10.20
CA HIS A 239 -19.30 -8.33 11.38
C HIS A 239 -20.14 -8.62 12.61
N PRO A 240 -19.78 -9.63 13.43
CA PRO A 240 -20.41 -9.82 14.72
C PRO A 240 -20.17 -8.56 15.54
N VAL A 241 -21.22 -8.08 16.19
CA VAL A 241 -21.21 -6.86 17.00
C VAL A 241 -20.08 -6.94 18.04
N GLY A 242 -18.95 -6.30 17.73
CA GLY A 242 -17.75 -6.22 18.55
C GLY A 242 -16.94 -5.00 18.12
N GLU A 243 -16.18 -4.41 19.05
CA GLU A 243 -15.28 -3.32 18.74
C GLU A 243 -14.23 -3.81 17.73
N MET A 244 -14.27 -3.28 16.51
CA MET A 244 -13.22 -3.52 15.52
C MET A 244 -11.91 -2.95 16.06
N ASP A 245 -10.92 -3.81 16.23
CA ASP A 245 -9.57 -3.37 16.50
C ASP A 245 -9.04 -2.62 15.25
N MET A 246 -8.78 -1.33 15.44
CA MET A 246 -8.29 -0.47 14.36
C MET A 246 -6.87 -0.82 13.95
N GLU A 247 -6.07 -1.43 14.83
CA GLU A 247 -4.73 -1.90 14.52
C GLU A 247 -4.79 -3.16 13.66
N GLU A 248 -5.62 -4.14 14.02
CA GLU A 248 -5.84 -5.36 13.23
C GLU A 248 -6.36 -5.02 11.83
N LEU A 249 -7.36 -4.13 11.74
CA LEU A 249 -7.87 -3.63 10.47
C LEU A 249 -6.76 -2.98 9.64
N MET A 250 -5.90 -2.17 10.27
CA MET A 250 -4.80 -1.52 9.56
C MET A 250 -3.81 -2.54 9.00
N GLU A 251 -3.43 -3.57 9.77
CA GLU A 251 -2.53 -4.64 9.31
C GLU A 251 -3.13 -5.39 8.12
N GLU A 252 -4.41 -5.76 8.20
CA GLU A 252 -5.14 -6.41 7.10
C GLU A 252 -5.17 -5.56 5.84
N GLN A 253 -5.50 -4.28 5.98
CA GLN A 253 -5.58 -3.37 4.85
C GLN A 253 -4.20 -3.06 4.28
N CYS A 254 -3.13 -3.11 5.09
CA CYS A 254 -1.76 -3.07 4.61
C CYS A 254 -1.39 -4.30 3.76
N LEU A 255 -1.84 -5.50 4.13
CA LEU A 255 -1.66 -6.70 3.29
C LEU A 255 -2.39 -6.55 1.97
N LEU A 256 -3.65 -6.08 1.99
CA LEU A 256 -4.41 -5.85 0.77
C LEU A 256 -3.77 -4.75 -0.11
N ALA A 257 -3.26 -3.67 0.49
CA ALA A 257 -2.53 -2.62 -0.21
C ALA A 257 -1.25 -3.16 -0.88
N ARG A 258 -0.52 -4.07 -0.22
CA ARG A 258 0.64 -4.75 -0.82
C ARG A 258 0.23 -5.65 -1.98
N PHE A 259 -0.88 -6.38 -1.84
CA PHE A 259 -1.40 -7.25 -2.91
C PHE A 259 -1.81 -6.46 -4.16
N ILE A 260 -2.38 -5.25 -3.99
CA ILE A 260 -2.66 -4.35 -5.13
C ILE A 260 -1.39 -4.12 -5.96
N HIS A 261 -0.21 -3.99 -5.34
CA HIS A 261 1.05 -3.84 -6.08
C HIS A 261 1.47 -5.07 -6.91
N GLN A 262 0.89 -6.25 -6.67
CA GLN A 262 1.11 -7.47 -7.45
C GLN A 262 0.14 -7.61 -8.63
N LEU A 263 -0.94 -6.82 -8.67
CA LEU A 263 -1.84 -6.71 -9.82
C LEU A 263 -1.12 -5.95 -10.95
N LYS A 264 -0.39 -6.68 -11.81
CA LYS A 264 0.43 -6.10 -12.87
C LYS A 264 0.39 -7.00 -14.09
N SER A 265 0.11 -6.40 -15.24
CA SER A 265 0.41 -6.98 -16.55
C SER A 265 1.62 -6.29 -17.19
N ASP A 266 2.34 -7.05 -18.02
CA ASP A 266 3.36 -6.55 -18.94
C ASP A 266 2.75 -5.72 -20.08
N VAL A 267 1.50 -6.04 -20.44
CA VAL A 267 0.74 -5.30 -21.45
C VAL A 267 0.07 -4.10 -20.77
N PRO A 268 0.40 -2.85 -21.16
CA PRO A 268 -0.13 -1.65 -20.52
C PRO A 268 -1.66 -1.55 -20.57
N ASP A 269 -2.27 -1.96 -21.69
CA ASP A 269 -3.71 -1.90 -21.89
C ASP A 269 -4.46 -2.91 -20.99
N GLU A 270 -3.91 -4.12 -20.82
CA GLU A 270 -4.44 -5.07 -19.85
C GLU A 270 -4.25 -4.60 -18.41
N HIS A 271 -3.09 -3.99 -18.11
CA HIS A 271 -2.84 -3.39 -16.82
C HIS A 271 -3.89 -2.34 -16.47
N TYR A 272 -4.30 -1.50 -17.44
CA TYR A 272 -5.40 -0.55 -17.23
C TYR A 272 -6.74 -1.24 -16.91
N LEU A 273 -7.05 -2.35 -17.60
CA LEU A 273 -8.27 -3.14 -17.32
C LEU A 273 -8.24 -3.76 -15.92
N ILE A 274 -7.09 -4.25 -15.47
CA ILE A 274 -6.88 -4.75 -14.11
C ILE A 274 -7.18 -3.66 -13.09
N LEU A 275 -6.62 -2.46 -13.26
CA LEU A 275 -6.87 -1.34 -12.36
C LEU A 275 -8.35 -0.92 -12.34
N GLN A 276 -9.02 -0.99 -13.49
CA GLN A 276 -10.45 -0.70 -13.59
C GLN A 276 -11.32 -1.74 -12.86
N ALA A 277 -11.02 -3.02 -13.03
CA ALA A 277 -11.68 -4.11 -12.32
C ALA A 277 -11.45 -3.99 -10.81
N ALA A 278 -10.21 -3.78 -10.39
CA ALA A 278 -9.84 -3.61 -8.99
C ALA A 278 -10.55 -2.42 -8.34
N LYS A 279 -10.60 -1.26 -9.02
CA LYS A 279 -11.33 -0.07 -8.54
C LYS A 279 -12.79 -0.38 -8.25
N LYS A 280 -13.48 -1.05 -9.19
CA LYS A 280 -14.91 -1.33 -9.11
C LYS A 280 -15.24 -2.12 -7.83
N ILE A 281 -14.37 -3.04 -7.45
CA ILE A 281 -14.52 -3.90 -6.28
C ILE A 281 -14.11 -3.16 -5.01
N LEU A 282 -12.92 -2.54 -4.99
CA LEU A 282 -12.36 -1.88 -3.79
C LEU A 282 -13.20 -0.69 -3.30
N VAL A 283 -13.88 0.04 -4.19
CA VAL A 283 -14.76 1.15 -3.79
C VAL A 283 -15.94 0.69 -2.93
N THR A 284 -16.31 -0.60 -2.97
CA THR A 284 -17.40 -1.15 -2.14
C THR A 284 -16.99 -1.36 -0.67
N GLY A 285 -15.72 -1.14 -0.32
CA GLY A 285 -15.15 -1.43 0.98
C GLY A 285 -15.40 -0.43 2.10
N GLY A 286 -16.17 0.62 1.86
CA GLY A 286 -16.51 1.62 2.88
C GLY A 286 -15.35 2.57 3.23
N PRO A 287 -15.64 3.64 4.00
CA PRO A 287 -14.70 4.74 4.24
C PRO A 287 -13.44 4.30 5.00
N LEU A 288 -13.56 3.32 5.91
CA LEU A 288 -12.45 2.87 6.76
C LEU A 288 -11.40 2.05 6.01
N ARG A 289 -11.76 1.36 4.92
CA ARG A 289 -10.84 0.52 4.14
C ARG A 289 -10.27 1.25 2.94
N ILE A 290 -11.10 2.06 2.25
CA ILE A 290 -10.68 2.74 1.02
C ILE A 290 -9.49 3.68 1.25
N LYS A 291 -9.32 4.22 2.47
CA LYS A 291 -8.15 5.05 2.84
C LYS A 291 -6.81 4.36 2.61
N TYR A 292 -6.76 3.03 2.69
CA TYR A 292 -5.53 2.25 2.53
C TYR A 292 -5.41 1.62 1.15
N THR A 293 -6.52 1.25 0.51
CA THR A 293 -6.52 0.47 -0.74
C THR A 293 -6.53 1.32 -2.01
N LEU A 294 -7.19 2.49 -2.01
CA LEU A 294 -7.25 3.35 -3.19
C LEU A 294 -5.94 4.11 -3.48
N PRO A 295 -5.14 4.58 -2.50
CA PRO A 295 -3.87 5.25 -2.81
C PRO A 295 -2.87 4.38 -3.59
N PRO A 296 -2.62 3.10 -3.25
CA PRO A 296 -1.81 2.19 -4.06
C PRO A 296 -2.29 2.10 -5.51
N LEU A 297 -3.61 2.04 -5.72
CA LEU A 297 -4.23 1.99 -7.05
C LEU A 297 -3.96 3.26 -7.86
N VAL A 298 -4.04 4.43 -7.22
CA VAL A 298 -3.70 5.74 -7.84
C VAL A 298 -2.21 5.77 -8.19
N PHE A 299 -1.32 5.31 -7.32
CA PHE A 299 0.11 5.26 -7.61
C PHE A 299 0.45 4.30 -8.76
N GLN A 300 -0.19 3.13 -8.83
CA GLN A 300 -0.04 2.23 -9.98
C GLN A 300 -0.55 2.87 -11.27
N ALA A 301 -1.67 3.58 -11.23
CA ALA A 301 -2.18 4.32 -12.37
C ALA A 301 -1.19 5.43 -12.83
N TYR A 302 -0.55 6.14 -11.90
CA TYR A 302 0.52 7.08 -12.25
C TYR A 302 1.74 6.39 -12.86
N GLN A 303 2.19 5.26 -12.30
CA GLN A 303 3.27 4.47 -12.89
C GLN A 303 2.93 3.98 -14.30
N LEU A 304 1.68 3.57 -14.53
CA LEU A 304 1.18 3.18 -15.85
C LEU A 304 1.20 4.36 -16.83
N ALA A 305 0.81 5.57 -16.39
CA ALA A 305 0.91 6.77 -17.20
C ALA A 305 2.36 7.08 -17.62
N TYR A 306 3.33 6.90 -16.72
CA TYR A 306 4.76 7.00 -17.06
C TYR A 306 5.21 5.92 -18.06
N LYS A 307 4.69 4.68 -17.96
CA LYS A 307 4.98 3.61 -18.94
C LYS A 307 4.46 3.98 -20.33
N TYR A 308 3.24 4.49 -20.46
CA TYR A 308 2.70 4.95 -21.74
C TYR A 308 3.54 6.07 -22.35
N ARG A 309 4.02 7.01 -21.53
CA ARG A 309 4.93 8.07 -22.00
C ARG A 309 6.24 7.51 -22.57
N LYS A 310 6.80 6.47 -21.96
CA LYS A 310 8.04 5.83 -22.43
C LYS A 310 7.84 5.07 -23.73
N LEU A 311 6.71 4.37 -23.86
CA LEU A 311 6.40 3.55 -25.04
C LEU A 311 5.97 4.38 -26.24
N LYS A 312 5.34 5.56 -26.02
CA LYS A 312 4.79 6.45 -27.08
C LYS A 312 3.99 5.69 -28.15
N ASP A 313 3.11 4.81 -27.68
CA ASP A 313 2.19 4.02 -28.49
C ASP A 313 1.17 4.91 -29.24
N GLU A 314 0.47 4.35 -30.22
CA GLU A 314 -0.60 5.05 -30.91
C GLU A 314 -1.69 5.49 -29.91
N ARG A 315 -2.06 6.78 -29.97
CA ARG A 315 -3.05 7.38 -29.06
C ARG A 315 -2.66 7.36 -27.57
N TRP A 316 -1.37 7.27 -27.23
CA TRP A 316 -0.89 7.30 -25.84
C TRP A 316 -1.43 8.49 -25.04
N GLU A 317 -1.59 9.66 -25.67
CA GLU A 317 -2.13 10.87 -25.04
C GLU A 317 -3.59 10.69 -24.60
N LYS A 318 -4.43 10.10 -25.46
CA LYS A 318 -5.83 9.79 -25.10
C LYS A 318 -5.89 8.74 -23.99
N LYS A 319 -4.97 7.77 -24.00
CA LYS A 319 -4.85 6.77 -22.91
C LYS A 319 -4.43 7.45 -21.60
N CYS A 320 -3.44 8.35 -21.61
CA CYS A 320 -3.04 9.15 -20.45
C CYS A 320 -4.20 9.99 -19.90
N THR A 321 -4.95 10.69 -20.75
CA THR A 321 -6.14 11.45 -20.32
C THR A 321 -7.16 10.56 -19.60
N LYS A 322 -7.42 9.36 -20.12
CA LYS A 322 -8.32 8.39 -19.46
C LYS A 322 -7.78 7.92 -18.11
N ILE A 323 -6.47 7.68 -17.99
CA ILE A 323 -5.83 7.29 -16.73
C ILE A 323 -5.95 8.40 -15.69
N PHE A 324 -5.75 9.66 -16.06
CA PHE A 324 -5.91 10.77 -15.12
C PHE A 324 -7.38 11.03 -14.77
N GLN A 325 -8.33 10.83 -15.68
CA GLN A 325 -9.76 10.81 -15.33
C GLN A 325 -10.10 9.69 -14.34
N PHE A 326 -9.52 8.50 -14.54
CA PHE A 326 -9.64 7.39 -13.60
C PHE A 326 -9.08 7.77 -12.22
N CYS A 327 -7.88 8.35 -12.16
CA CYS A 327 -7.26 8.82 -10.92
C CYS A 327 -8.12 9.86 -10.22
N HIS A 328 -8.59 10.88 -10.96
CA HIS A 328 -9.47 11.91 -10.43
C HIS A 328 -10.70 11.30 -9.77
N GLN A 329 -11.44 10.43 -10.48
CA GLN A 329 -12.61 9.76 -9.92
C GLN A 329 -12.29 8.90 -8.68
N THR A 330 -11.11 8.26 -8.64
CA THR A 330 -10.67 7.46 -7.49
C THR A 330 -10.35 8.34 -6.29
N ILE A 331 -9.69 9.49 -6.51
CA ILE A 331 -9.38 10.45 -5.45
C ILE A 331 -10.68 11.13 -4.97
N THR A 332 -11.62 11.47 -5.85
CA THR A 332 -12.94 11.98 -5.45
C THR A 332 -13.71 10.98 -4.59
N ALA A 333 -13.55 9.67 -4.80
CA ALA A 333 -14.15 8.65 -3.93
C ALA A 333 -13.57 8.71 -2.50
N LEU A 334 -12.29 9.04 -2.35
CA LEU A 334 -11.67 9.27 -1.03
C LEU A 334 -12.17 10.57 -0.38
N VAL A 335 -12.38 11.63 -1.17
CA VAL A 335 -12.97 12.88 -0.67
C VAL A 335 -14.37 12.63 -0.11
N LYS A 336 -15.19 11.84 -0.80
CA LYS A 336 -16.53 11.44 -0.34
C LYS A 336 -16.52 10.60 0.95
N ALA A 337 -15.37 10.03 1.32
CA ALA A 337 -15.19 9.32 2.57
C ALA A 337 -14.64 10.22 3.69
N GLU A 338 -14.79 11.54 3.56
CA GLU A 338 -14.43 12.54 4.57
C GLU A 338 -12.92 12.57 4.89
N LEU A 339 -12.08 12.18 3.92
CA LEU A 339 -10.63 12.31 4.00
C LEU A 339 -10.19 13.60 3.29
N ALA A 340 -9.55 14.52 4.00
CA ALA A 340 -9.09 15.79 3.44
C ALA A 340 -7.60 15.76 3.04
N GLU A 341 -6.77 15.33 4.00
CA GLU A 341 -5.32 15.43 3.92
C GLU A 341 -4.66 14.49 2.89
N LEU A 342 -5.19 13.27 2.78
CA LEU A 342 -4.65 12.25 1.88
C LEU A 342 -5.01 12.55 0.41
N PRO A 343 -6.27 12.85 0.06
CA PRO A 343 -6.65 13.25 -1.30
C PRO A 343 -5.92 14.50 -1.78
N LEU A 344 -5.71 15.50 -0.92
CA LEU A 344 -4.94 16.69 -1.26
C LEU A 344 -3.53 16.32 -1.75
N ARG A 345 -2.83 15.45 -1.02
CA ARG A 345 -1.49 14.99 -1.43
C ARG A 345 -1.53 14.19 -2.72
N LEU A 346 -2.55 13.36 -2.93
CA LEU A 346 -2.72 12.58 -4.17
C LEU A 346 -3.01 13.46 -5.39
N PHE A 347 -3.80 14.53 -5.23
CA PHE A 347 -4.03 15.53 -6.28
C PHE A 347 -2.73 16.28 -6.62
N LEU A 348 -1.96 16.71 -5.62
CA LEU A 348 -0.68 17.39 -5.84
C LEU A 348 0.35 16.49 -6.54
N GLN A 349 0.46 15.22 -6.13
CA GLN A 349 1.30 14.25 -6.83
C GLN A 349 0.80 13.96 -8.25
N GLY A 350 -0.53 13.97 -8.45
CA GLY A 350 -1.14 13.88 -9.78
C GLY A 350 -0.74 15.05 -10.67
N ALA A 351 -0.82 16.28 -10.17
CA ALA A 351 -0.41 17.48 -10.89
C ALA A 351 1.08 17.43 -11.31
N LEU A 352 1.98 16.97 -10.41
CA LEU A 352 3.39 16.76 -10.74
C LEU A 352 3.60 15.66 -11.78
N ALA A 353 2.82 14.58 -11.72
CA ALA A 353 2.90 13.51 -12.72
C ALA A 353 2.42 13.99 -14.10
N ILE A 354 1.37 14.81 -14.15
CA ILE A 354 0.83 15.40 -15.37
C ILE A 354 1.86 16.33 -16.02
N ASP A 355 2.45 17.25 -15.24
CA ASP A 355 3.51 18.17 -15.67
C ASP A 355 4.68 17.40 -16.29
N ARG A 356 5.14 16.36 -15.59
CA ARG A 356 6.24 15.55 -16.10
C ARG A 356 5.86 14.86 -17.40
N ILE A 357 4.65 14.30 -17.56
CA ILE A 357 4.29 13.50 -18.74
C ILE A 357 4.09 14.36 -20.00
N ALA A 358 3.47 15.53 -19.85
CA ALA A 358 3.21 16.51 -20.92
C ALA A 358 2.50 15.93 -22.17
N PHE A 359 1.22 15.56 -22.03
CA PHE A 359 0.31 15.13 -23.12
C PHE A 359 -0.61 16.28 -23.58
N GLU A 360 -1.05 16.41 -24.84
CA GLU A 360 -1.74 17.60 -25.40
C GLU A 360 -2.63 18.48 -24.44
N ASN A 361 -3.50 17.88 -23.61
CA ASN A 361 -4.38 18.61 -22.67
C ASN A 361 -3.87 18.63 -21.21
N HIS A 362 -2.56 18.46 -20.99
CA HIS A 362 -1.99 18.29 -19.67
C HIS A 362 -2.15 19.54 -18.79
N GLU A 363 -2.08 20.74 -19.35
CA GLU A 363 -2.23 21.99 -18.61
C GLU A 363 -3.61 22.09 -17.95
N THR A 364 -4.69 21.88 -18.71
CA THR A 364 -6.06 21.96 -18.17
C THR A 364 -6.32 20.91 -17.10
N VAL A 365 -5.82 19.68 -17.30
CA VAL A 365 -5.98 18.60 -16.31
C VAL A 365 -5.16 18.88 -15.05
N ALA A 366 -3.94 19.41 -15.17
CA ALA A 366 -3.13 19.82 -14.02
C ALA A 366 -3.80 20.96 -13.25
N TYR A 367 -4.40 21.93 -13.96
CA TYR A 367 -5.11 23.04 -13.35
C TYR A 367 -6.32 22.55 -12.54
N GLU A 368 -7.11 21.62 -13.10
CA GLU A 368 -8.23 21.00 -12.39
C GLU A 368 -7.75 20.29 -11.12
N PHE A 369 -6.66 19.51 -11.18
CA PHE A 369 -6.10 18.83 -10.01
C PHE A 369 -5.66 19.83 -8.92
N MET A 370 -5.01 20.93 -9.31
CA MET A 370 -4.61 21.99 -8.38
C MET A 370 -5.83 22.70 -7.79
N SER A 371 -6.84 23.00 -8.61
CA SER A 371 -8.09 23.63 -8.15
C SER A 371 -8.83 22.76 -7.13
N GLN A 372 -8.95 21.46 -7.39
CA GLN A 372 -9.55 20.50 -6.44
C GLN A 372 -8.75 20.41 -5.13
N ALA A 373 -7.40 20.46 -5.21
CA ALA A 373 -6.57 20.51 -4.02
C ALA A 373 -6.78 21.79 -3.20
N PHE A 374 -6.98 22.94 -3.85
CA PHE A 374 -7.33 24.20 -3.18
C PHE A 374 -8.71 24.15 -2.54
N SER A 375 -9.73 23.63 -3.23
CA SER A 375 -11.07 23.45 -2.67
C SER A 375 -11.04 22.60 -1.41
N LEU A 376 -10.32 21.46 -1.43
CA LEU A 376 -10.15 20.62 -0.24
C LEU A 376 -9.43 21.34 0.90
N TYR A 377 -8.42 22.16 0.60
CA TYR A 377 -7.72 22.95 1.60
C TYR A 377 -8.63 23.98 2.26
N GLU A 378 -9.48 24.66 1.48
CA GLU A 378 -10.36 25.73 1.97
C GLU A 378 -11.57 25.18 2.73
N ASP A 379 -12.15 24.06 2.29
CA ASP A 379 -13.41 23.53 2.83
C ASP A 379 -13.22 22.56 4.01
N GLU A 380 -12.22 21.67 3.95
CA GLU A 380 -12.14 20.51 4.84
C GLU A 380 -10.98 20.58 5.87
N ILE A 381 -9.88 21.28 5.57
CA ILE A 381 -8.71 21.34 6.46
C ILE A 381 -8.87 22.49 7.46
N SER A 382 -9.28 22.15 8.68
CA SER A 382 -9.49 23.12 9.77
C SER A 382 -8.32 23.25 10.76
N ASP A 383 -7.50 22.20 10.93
CA ASP A 383 -6.39 22.24 11.88
C ASP A 383 -5.27 23.18 11.41
N SER A 384 -4.83 24.09 12.30
CA SER A 384 -3.85 25.13 11.98
C SER A 384 -2.48 24.57 11.56
N LYS A 385 -2.03 23.45 12.13
CA LYS A 385 -0.74 22.85 11.75
C LYS A 385 -0.86 22.14 10.40
N ALA A 386 -1.95 21.39 10.20
CA ALA A 386 -2.26 20.75 8.92
C ALA A 386 -2.43 21.78 7.79
N GLN A 387 -3.07 22.92 8.05
CA GLN A 387 -3.20 24.02 7.09
C GLN A 387 -1.83 24.55 6.65
N LEU A 388 -0.92 24.84 7.59
CA LEU A 388 0.42 25.31 7.25
C LEU A 388 1.20 24.26 6.44
N ALA A 389 1.11 22.97 6.83
CA ALA A 389 1.76 21.89 6.10
C ALA A 389 1.20 21.74 4.68
N ALA A 390 -0.13 21.78 4.53
CA ALA A 390 -0.81 21.67 3.25
C ALA A 390 -0.46 22.84 2.32
N ILE A 391 -0.53 24.09 2.79
CA ILE A 391 -0.19 25.25 1.96
C ILE A 391 1.28 25.26 1.57
N THR A 392 2.19 24.86 2.47
CA THR A 392 3.62 24.74 2.16
C THR A 392 3.85 23.69 1.07
N LEU A 393 3.12 22.57 1.10
CA LEU A 393 3.19 21.51 0.10
C LEU A 393 2.60 21.97 -1.25
N ILE A 394 1.47 22.69 -1.24
CA ILE A 394 0.89 23.30 -2.45
C ILE A 394 1.90 24.26 -3.09
N VAL A 395 2.52 25.13 -2.30
CA VAL A 395 3.55 26.09 -2.77
C VAL A 395 4.75 25.34 -3.36
N GLY A 396 5.30 24.35 -2.67
CA GLY A 396 6.41 23.55 -3.19
C GLY A 396 6.05 22.74 -4.45
N THR A 397 4.79 22.33 -4.58
CA THR A 397 4.30 21.65 -5.79
C THR A 397 4.21 22.63 -6.96
N LEU A 398 3.63 23.81 -6.75
CA LEU A 398 3.49 24.84 -7.78
C LEU A 398 4.85 25.39 -8.23
N GLU A 399 5.85 25.44 -7.35
CA GLU A 399 7.22 25.81 -7.72
C GLU A 399 7.84 24.80 -8.71
N GLN A 400 7.58 23.50 -8.52
CA GLN A 400 8.14 22.44 -9.36
C GLN A 400 7.42 22.30 -10.70
N ILE A 401 6.14 22.66 -10.77
CA ILE A 401 5.34 22.58 -12.00
C ILE A 401 5.79 23.66 -12.98
N SER A 402 5.97 23.26 -14.24
CA SER A 402 6.37 24.12 -15.35
C SER A 402 5.34 24.21 -16.48
N CYS A 403 4.30 23.38 -16.43
CA CYS A 403 3.31 23.24 -17.49
C CYS A 403 2.25 24.34 -17.58
N PHE A 404 2.22 25.29 -16.66
CA PHE A 404 1.22 26.35 -16.69
C PHE A 404 1.67 27.52 -17.58
N SER A 405 0.75 28.01 -18.42
CA SER A 405 0.84 29.32 -19.03
C SER A 405 0.77 30.42 -17.96
N GLU A 406 1.23 31.62 -18.30
CA GLU A 406 1.21 32.76 -17.38
C GLU A 406 -0.22 33.10 -16.90
N GLU A 407 -1.21 32.95 -17.79
CA GLU A 407 -2.63 33.17 -17.50
C GLU A 407 -3.18 32.24 -16.41
N ASN A 408 -2.72 30.98 -16.37
CA ASN A 408 -3.15 30.00 -15.37
C ASN A 408 -2.24 30.00 -14.12
N ALA A 409 -0.95 30.33 -14.28
CA ALA A 409 0.00 30.35 -13.17
C ALA A 409 -0.24 31.53 -12.21
N GLU A 410 -0.53 32.72 -12.73
CA GLU A 410 -0.71 33.92 -11.90
C GLU A 410 -1.88 33.82 -10.91
N PRO A 411 -3.09 33.36 -11.29
CA PRO A 411 -4.19 33.12 -10.35
C PRO A 411 -3.82 32.15 -9.24
N LEU A 412 -3.17 31.02 -9.56
CA LEU A 412 -2.76 30.01 -8.56
C LEU A 412 -1.72 30.56 -7.58
N ARG A 413 -0.73 31.33 -8.07
CA ARG A 413 0.28 32.00 -7.22
C ARG A 413 -0.37 33.02 -6.28
N THR A 414 -1.30 33.81 -6.80
CA THR A 414 -2.03 34.80 -6.02
C THR A 414 -2.93 34.14 -4.98
N GLN A 415 -3.62 33.04 -5.35
CA GLN A 415 -4.43 32.26 -4.42
C GLN A 415 -3.58 31.62 -3.31
N CYS A 416 -2.38 31.10 -3.61
CA CYS A 416 -1.42 30.66 -2.59
C CYS A 416 -1.12 31.78 -1.59
N ALA A 417 -0.78 32.97 -2.08
CA ALA A 417 -0.42 34.11 -1.24
C ALA A 417 -1.62 34.62 -0.39
N LEU A 418 -2.84 34.53 -0.93
CA LEU A 418 -4.07 34.82 -0.19
C LEU A 418 -4.32 33.78 0.90
N ALA A 419 -4.28 32.49 0.56
CA ALA A 419 -4.44 31.37 1.49
C ALA A 419 -3.42 31.42 2.64
N ALA A 420 -2.14 31.66 2.33
CA ALA A 420 -1.09 31.84 3.33
C ALA A 420 -1.37 33.02 4.27
N SER A 421 -1.94 34.12 3.76
CA SER A 421 -2.29 35.27 4.59
C SER A 421 -3.57 35.11 5.43
N LYS A 422 -4.40 34.11 5.11
CA LYS A 422 -5.62 33.77 5.85
C LYS A 422 -5.40 32.74 6.96
N LEU A 423 -4.19 32.17 7.10
CA LEU A 423 -3.86 31.24 8.20
C LEU A 423 -4.20 31.85 9.57
N LEU A 424 -4.60 31.06 10.56
CA LEU A 424 -5.06 31.63 11.83
C LEU A 424 -3.93 32.27 12.66
N LYS A 425 -2.78 31.59 12.75
CA LYS A 425 -1.65 32.00 13.60
C LYS A 425 -0.71 32.95 12.87
N LYS A 426 -0.33 34.05 13.52
CA LYS A 426 0.57 35.08 12.94
C LYS A 426 1.95 34.56 12.54
N PRO A 427 2.63 33.71 13.33
CA PRO A 427 3.91 33.12 12.92
C PRO A 427 3.77 32.27 11.65
N ASP A 428 2.71 31.48 11.57
CA ASP A 428 2.43 30.60 10.43
C ASP A 428 2.05 31.41 9.18
N GLN A 429 1.26 32.49 9.33
CA GLN A 429 1.00 33.47 8.27
C GLN A 429 2.30 34.06 7.72
N CYS A 430 3.22 34.47 8.62
CA CYS A 430 4.50 35.07 8.25
C CYS A 430 5.35 34.09 7.43
N ARG A 431 5.52 32.87 7.94
CA ARG A 431 6.27 31.80 7.27
C ARG A 431 5.64 31.41 5.94
N GLY A 432 4.32 31.22 5.89
CA GLY A 432 3.61 30.90 4.66
C GLY A 432 3.79 31.97 3.58
N VAL A 433 3.62 33.25 3.93
CA VAL A 433 3.81 34.37 2.98
C VAL A 433 5.27 34.48 2.54
N ALA A 434 6.23 34.23 3.43
CA ALA A 434 7.64 34.19 3.07
C ALA A 434 7.93 33.04 2.08
N THR A 435 7.36 31.85 2.28
CA THR A 435 7.51 30.74 1.33
C THR A 435 6.87 31.05 -0.03
N CYS A 436 5.70 31.70 -0.05
CA CYS A 436 5.07 32.13 -1.30
C CYS A 436 5.92 33.11 -2.12
N SER A 437 6.89 33.82 -1.50
CA SER A 437 7.78 34.71 -2.26
C SER A 437 8.64 33.95 -3.28
N HIS A 438 8.98 32.68 -3.02
CA HIS A 438 9.72 31.83 -3.96
C HIS A 438 8.94 31.56 -5.25
N LEU A 439 7.60 31.48 -5.19
CA LEU A 439 6.76 31.26 -6.39
C LEU A 439 6.92 32.36 -7.44
N PHE A 440 7.21 33.59 -7.00
CA PHE A 440 7.40 34.73 -7.90
C PHE A 440 8.85 34.85 -8.40
N TRP A 441 9.78 34.09 -7.80
CA TRP A 441 11.19 34.08 -8.18
C TRP A 441 11.54 32.84 -9.00
N SER A 442 11.53 31.65 -8.38
CA SER A 442 11.92 30.37 -8.98
C SER A 442 10.78 29.66 -9.72
N GLY A 443 9.55 30.20 -9.66
CA GLY A 443 8.39 29.60 -10.31
C GLY A 443 8.54 29.58 -11.83
N LYS A 444 8.56 28.37 -12.40
CA LYS A 444 8.71 28.13 -13.84
C LYS A 444 7.40 28.34 -14.57
N THR A 445 7.45 28.87 -15.79
CA THR A 445 6.29 28.97 -16.69
C THR A 445 6.63 28.45 -18.07
N GLN A 446 5.61 27.99 -18.79
CA GLN A 446 5.76 27.52 -20.18
C GLN A 446 6.16 28.67 -21.12
N ALA A 447 5.73 29.90 -20.82
CA ALA A 447 6.11 31.11 -21.56
C ALA A 447 7.61 31.46 -21.44
N SER A 448 8.25 31.06 -20.34
CA SER A 448 9.68 31.27 -20.09
C SER A 448 10.53 30.05 -20.52
N ASN A 449 9.96 29.09 -21.25
CA ASN A 449 10.65 27.87 -21.69
C ASN A 449 11.29 27.05 -20.54
N GLY A 450 10.73 27.18 -19.32
CA GLY A 450 11.26 26.56 -18.11
C GLY A 450 12.25 27.41 -17.30
N GLU A 451 12.50 28.67 -17.69
CA GLU A 451 13.30 29.63 -16.93
C GLU A 451 12.52 30.23 -15.74
N GLU A 452 13.26 30.75 -14.75
CA GLU A 452 12.74 31.31 -13.51
C GLU A 452 12.10 32.70 -13.79
N GLY A 453 10.87 32.92 -13.31
CA GLY A 453 10.09 34.13 -13.61
C GLY A 453 10.65 35.44 -13.06
N HIS A 454 11.66 35.40 -12.18
CA HIS A 454 12.45 36.53 -11.65
C HIS A 454 11.67 37.84 -11.37
N ASP A 455 10.45 37.74 -10.83
CA ASP A 455 9.57 38.89 -10.65
C ASP A 455 9.86 39.60 -9.32
N GLY A 456 11.02 40.27 -9.26
CA GLY A 456 11.61 40.82 -8.04
C GLY A 456 10.71 41.79 -7.25
N LYS A 457 9.80 42.49 -7.92
CA LYS A 457 8.84 43.40 -7.28
C LYS A 457 7.85 42.65 -6.39
N ARG A 458 7.24 41.57 -6.90
CA ARG A 458 6.26 40.76 -6.15
C ARG A 458 6.92 40.03 -4.98
N VAL A 459 8.17 39.61 -5.14
CA VAL A 459 8.98 39.03 -4.05
C VAL A 459 9.10 40.01 -2.90
N VAL A 460 9.52 41.25 -3.17
CA VAL A 460 9.66 42.30 -2.15
C VAL A 460 8.32 42.65 -1.52
N GLU A 461 7.23 42.68 -2.28
CA GLU A 461 5.88 42.88 -1.72
C GLU A 461 5.48 41.79 -0.73
N CYS A 462 5.75 40.51 -1.06
CA CYS A 462 5.50 39.38 -0.17
C CYS A 462 6.35 39.48 1.11
N LEU A 463 7.65 39.77 0.98
CA LEU A 463 8.53 39.91 2.15
C LEU A 463 8.16 41.14 3.01
N LYS A 464 7.75 42.26 2.41
CA LYS A 464 7.21 43.43 3.13
C LYS A 464 5.88 43.11 3.83
N LYS A 465 5.05 42.24 3.25
CA LYS A 465 3.83 41.73 3.90
C LYS A 465 4.20 40.82 5.08
N GLY A 466 5.18 39.93 4.92
CA GLY A 466 5.74 39.11 6.01
C GLY A 466 6.25 39.95 7.18
N LEU A 467 7.06 40.99 6.90
CA LEU A 467 7.53 41.93 7.94
C LEU A 467 6.40 42.64 8.69
N ARG A 468 5.31 43.01 7.99
CA ARG A 468 4.12 43.60 8.62
C ARG A 468 3.42 42.60 9.54
N ILE A 469 3.31 41.34 9.13
CA ILE A 469 2.70 40.27 9.94
C ILE A 469 3.58 39.93 11.15
N ALA A 470 4.90 39.85 10.98
CA ALA A 470 5.84 39.63 12.09
C ALA A 470 5.72 40.72 13.16
N LYS A 471 5.56 42.00 12.78
CA LYS A 471 5.29 43.11 13.72
C LYS A 471 3.95 43.03 14.45
N GLN A 472 2.99 42.25 13.94
CA GLN A 472 1.69 42.03 14.59
C GLN A 472 1.74 40.85 15.59
N CYS A 473 2.87 40.15 15.70
CA CYS A 473 3.05 39.12 16.71
C CYS A 473 3.21 39.79 18.08
N MET A 474 2.46 39.34 19.07
CA MET A 474 2.51 39.90 20.44
C MET A 474 3.75 39.42 21.21
N ASP A 475 4.21 38.20 20.92
CA ASP A 475 5.39 37.61 21.55
C ASP A 475 6.66 38.14 20.88
N ILE A 476 7.47 38.87 21.65
CA ILE A 476 8.70 39.52 21.20
C ILE A 476 9.76 38.46 20.83
N SER A 477 9.84 37.34 21.54
CA SER A 477 10.79 36.26 21.24
C SER A 477 10.51 35.67 19.85
N VAL A 478 9.24 35.30 19.61
CA VAL A 478 8.79 34.78 18.31
C VAL A 478 8.93 35.84 17.21
N GLN A 479 8.65 37.10 17.51
CA GLN A 479 8.84 38.21 16.57
C GLN A 479 10.30 38.35 16.12
N VAL A 480 11.27 38.30 17.05
CA VAL A 480 12.70 38.37 16.72
C VAL A 480 13.12 37.15 15.91
N GLN A 481 12.68 35.95 16.28
CA GLN A 481 12.92 34.74 15.50
C GLN A 481 12.41 34.88 14.06
N LEU A 482 11.18 35.38 13.87
CA LEU A 482 10.61 35.61 12.54
C LEU A 482 11.38 36.66 11.74
N PHE A 483 11.94 37.70 12.37
CA PHE A 483 12.80 38.65 11.67
C PHE A 483 14.11 38.02 11.21
N VAL A 484 14.71 37.14 12.01
CA VAL A 484 15.90 36.38 11.59
C VAL A 484 15.58 35.46 10.42
N GLU A 485 14.45 34.72 10.48
CA GLU A 485 13.98 33.88 9.37
C GLU A 485 13.73 34.72 8.09
N LEU A 486 13.03 35.85 8.19
CA LEU A 486 12.81 36.76 7.08
C LEU A 486 14.12 37.35 6.53
N LEU A 487 15.08 37.70 7.40
CA LEU A 487 16.40 38.16 7.00
C LEU A 487 17.09 37.11 6.13
N ASN A 488 17.05 35.83 6.52
CA ASN A 488 17.60 34.75 5.69
C ASN A 488 16.91 34.66 4.32
N HIS A 489 15.60 34.87 4.24
CA HIS A 489 14.89 34.95 2.95
C HIS A 489 15.35 36.14 2.09
N TYR A 490 15.51 37.33 2.69
CA TYR A 490 16.05 38.50 1.97
C TYR A 490 17.47 38.24 1.47
N ILE A 491 18.32 37.62 2.30
CA ILE A 491 19.69 37.25 1.92
C ILE A 491 19.65 36.27 0.74
N PHE A 492 18.79 35.24 0.78
CA PHE A 492 18.66 34.28 -0.32
C PHE A 492 18.34 34.97 -1.66
N PHE A 493 17.35 35.86 -1.71
CA PHE A 493 17.01 36.56 -2.95
C PHE A 493 18.09 37.56 -3.38
N PHE A 494 18.80 38.15 -2.42
CA PHE A 494 19.95 39.00 -2.70
C PHE A 494 21.10 38.20 -3.34
N GLU A 495 21.44 37.02 -2.81
CA GLU A 495 22.46 36.12 -3.39
C GLU A 495 22.08 35.65 -4.80
N LYS A 496 20.78 35.48 -5.06
CA LYS A 496 20.25 35.10 -6.37
C LYS A 496 20.22 36.24 -7.41
N GLY A 497 20.67 37.44 -7.04
CA GLY A 497 20.78 38.58 -7.97
C GLY A 497 19.49 39.40 -8.13
N ASN A 498 18.60 39.40 -7.14
CA ASN A 498 17.42 40.27 -7.16
C ASN A 498 17.80 41.74 -6.93
N GLU A 499 17.85 42.53 -8.02
CA GLU A 499 18.17 43.97 -7.99
C GLU A 499 17.22 44.82 -7.12
N GLN A 500 16.02 44.31 -6.78
CA GLN A 500 15.06 45.03 -5.94
C GLN A 500 15.31 44.88 -4.43
N VAL A 501 16.22 43.97 -4.03
CA VAL A 501 16.62 43.80 -2.63
C VAL A 501 17.85 44.64 -2.37
N ASP A 502 17.64 45.87 -1.93
CA ASP A 502 18.74 46.78 -1.63
C ASP A 502 19.47 46.41 -0.33
N VAL A 503 20.78 46.66 -0.32
CA VAL A 503 21.66 46.57 0.86
C VAL A 503 21.13 47.42 2.03
N GLU A 504 20.42 48.50 1.74
CA GLU A 504 19.77 49.34 2.75
C GLU A 504 18.69 48.60 3.54
N ILE A 505 17.89 47.75 2.87
CA ILE A 505 16.83 46.97 3.50
C ILE A 505 17.44 45.92 4.44
N LEU A 506 18.49 45.25 4.00
CA LEU A 506 19.25 44.29 4.82
C LEU A 506 19.83 44.95 6.07
N ASN A 507 20.50 46.10 5.90
CA ASN A 507 21.09 46.86 7.01
C ASN A 507 20.03 47.35 8.02
N GLN A 508 18.89 47.84 7.53
CA GLN A 508 17.77 48.25 8.39
C GLN A 508 17.22 47.06 9.19
N LEU A 509 17.06 45.89 8.57
CA LEU A 509 16.56 44.70 9.24
C LEU A 509 17.56 44.16 10.27
N ILE A 510 18.86 44.12 9.93
CA ILE A 510 19.93 43.73 10.86
C ILE A 510 19.97 44.66 12.07
N LYS A 511 19.92 45.97 11.86
CA LYS A 511 19.88 46.96 12.95
C LYS A 511 18.67 46.73 13.86
N LYS A 512 17.49 46.52 13.26
CA LYS A 512 16.26 46.25 13.99
C LYS A 512 16.33 44.97 14.82
N ILE A 513 16.89 43.89 14.27
CA ILE A 513 17.06 42.63 14.99
C ILE A 513 18.00 42.80 16.18
N LYS A 514 19.12 43.53 16.03
CA LYS A 514 20.03 43.82 17.15
C LYS A 514 19.37 44.61 18.28
N GLU A 515 18.58 45.62 17.93
CA GLU A 515 17.85 46.44 18.91
C GLU A 515 16.80 45.61 19.66
N GLU A 516 16.02 44.78 18.96
CA GLU A 516 15.00 43.94 19.60
C GLU A 516 15.60 42.78 20.39
N LEU A 517 16.72 42.20 19.93
CA LEU A 517 17.42 41.12 20.63
C LEU A 517 18.04 41.58 21.95
N ALA A 518 18.50 42.84 22.03
CA ALA A 518 19.00 43.44 23.27
C ALA A 518 17.90 43.66 24.33
N ASN A 519 16.63 43.70 23.91
CA ASN A 519 15.48 43.91 24.79
C ASN A 519 14.85 42.60 25.29
N LEU A 520 15.35 41.43 24.86
CA LEU A 520 14.84 40.12 25.28
C LEU A 520 15.44 39.70 26.62
N GLU A 521 14.63 39.03 27.43
CA GLU A 521 15.10 38.35 28.65
C GLU A 521 15.93 37.12 28.28
N ASN A 522 16.96 36.85 29.07
CA ASN A 522 17.83 35.69 28.86
C ASN A 522 17.07 34.40 29.20
N SER A 523 16.76 33.62 28.17
CA SER A 523 16.16 32.28 28.25
C SER A 523 16.89 31.34 27.28
N ASP A 524 16.68 30.03 27.45
CA ASP A 524 17.23 29.01 26.53
C ASP A 524 16.79 29.26 25.07
N GLU A 525 15.59 29.78 24.84
CA GLU A 525 15.08 30.15 23.51
C GLU A 525 15.81 31.38 22.95
N THR A 526 16.03 32.41 23.79
CA THR A 526 16.77 33.62 23.40
C THR A 526 18.22 33.29 23.02
N GLU A 527 18.86 32.34 23.71
CA GLU A 527 20.19 31.86 23.35
C GLU A 527 20.22 31.19 21.98
N GLN A 528 19.21 30.37 21.66
CA GLN A 528 19.10 29.72 20.35
C GLN A 528 18.91 30.76 19.23
N ILE A 529 18.05 31.76 19.44
CA ILE A 529 17.83 32.85 18.47
C ILE A 529 19.12 33.65 18.27
N THR A 530 19.86 33.92 19.35
CA THR A 530 21.16 34.63 19.30
C THR A 530 22.21 33.82 18.54
N LYS A 531 22.28 32.50 18.76
CA LYS A 531 23.14 31.58 17.98
C LYS A 531 22.74 31.56 16.50
N HIS A 532 21.44 31.51 16.21
CA HIS A 532 20.95 31.55 14.82
C HIS A 532 21.34 32.86 14.13
N PHE A 533 21.13 34.00 14.77
CA PHE A 533 21.49 35.30 14.21
C PHE A 533 23.00 35.48 14.04
N SER A 534 23.81 35.04 15.00
CA SER A 534 25.27 35.09 14.88
C SER A 534 25.79 34.21 13.74
N ASN A 535 25.20 33.03 13.52
CA ASN A 535 25.50 32.18 12.36
C ASN A 535 25.10 32.86 11.04
N THR A 536 23.93 33.51 10.97
CA THR A 536 23.53 34.30 9.78
C THR A 536 24.51 35.43 9.48
N LEU A 537 24.99 36.15 10.49
CA LEU A 537 26.02 37.19 10.31
C LEU A 537 27.37 36.59 9.88
N ALA A 538 27.75 35.42 10.40
CA ALA A 538 28.96 34.73 9.99
C ALA A 538 28.89 34.27 8.52
N HIS A 539 27.72 33.76 8.08
CA HIS A 539 27.47 33.43 6.68
C HIS A 539 27.61 34.66 5.77
N LEU A 540 27.03 35.80 6.16
CA LEU A 540 27.20 37.05 5.42
C LEU A 540 28.67 37.49 5.35
N LYS A 541 29.45 37.37 6.43
CA LYS A 541 30.90 37.67 6.42
C LYS A 541 31.65 36.78 5.44
N LEU A 542 31.40 35.47 5.47
CA LEU A 542 32.04 34.52 4.56
C LEU A 542 31.70 34.83 3.09
N ARG A 543 30.45 35.16 2.79
CA ARG A 543 30.03 35.56 1.44
C ARG A 543 30.65 36.88 0.98
N MET A 544 30.92 37.81 1.90
CA MET A 544 31.66 39.04 1.61
C MET A 544 33.15 38.77 1.31
N GLU A 545 33.75 37.75 1.95
CA GLU A 545 35.15 37.38 1.80
C GLU A 545 35.41 36.47 0.58
N SER A 546 34.44 35.65 0.18
CA SER A 546 34.51 34.76 -1.00
C SER A 546 33.21 34.77 -1.81
N PRO A 547 33.07 35.66 -2.81
CA PRO A 547 31.92 35.62 -3.73
C PRO A 547 32.07 34.47 -4.72
N GLU A 548 31.14 33.53 -4.73
CA GLU A 548 30.98 32.54 -5.81
C GLU A 548 30.06 33.13 -6.90
N GLY A 549 30.62 33.56 -8.04
CA GLY A 549 29.85 34.03 -9.22
C GLY A 549 29.82 35.55 -9.45
N ASP A 550 29.35 35.96 -10.64
CA ASP A 550 29.48 37.27 -11.35
C ASP A 550 28.89 38.53 -10.67
N THR A 551 28.93 38.68 -9.34
CA THR A 551 28.60 39.96 -8.67
C THR A 551 29.58 40.37 -7.57
N PRO A 552 30.85 40.69 -7.90
CA PRO A 552 31.86 41.13 -6.91
C PRO A 552 31.52 42.44 -6.20
N ASP A 553 30.58 43.24 -6.74
CA ASP A 553 30.23 44.58 -6.23
C ASP A 553 28.90 44.63 -5.44
N ALA A 554 28.11 43.56 -5.40
CA ALA A 554 26.78 43.59 -4.77
C ALA A 554 26.85 43.81 -3.25
N TYR A 555 27.83 43.21 -2.57
CA TYR A 555 27.93 43.25 -1.10
C TYR A 555 28.56 44.54 -0.53
N LYS A 556 29.02 45.46 -1.40
CA LYS A 556 29.61 46.74 -0.97
C LYS A 556 28.55 47.61 -0.29
N GLY A 557 28.56 47.63 1.05
CA GLY A 557 27.71 48.50 1.87
C GLY A 557 26.95 47.79 3.00
N ILE A 558 27.02 46.45 3.11
CA ILE A 558 26.42 45.73 4.24
C ILE A 558 27.25 46.03 5.50
N LYS A 559 26.68 46.80 6.43
CA LYS A 559 27.31 47.18 7.70
C LYS A 559 26.92 46.16 8.77
N LEU A 560 27.73 45.12 8.90
CA LEU A 560 27.53 44.10 9.93
C LEU A 560 27.74 44.64 11.35
N ASN A 561 28.49 45.74 11.51
CA ASN A 561 28.70 46.48 12.76
C ASN A 561 28.53 47.99 12.53
N PRO A 562 27.51 48.66 13.10
CA PRO A 562 27.38 50.11 13.00
C PRO A 562 28.32 50.91 13.94
N GLU A 563 29.11 50.25 14.81
CA GLU A 563 29.94 50.93 15.82
C GLU A 563 31.41 51.15 15.42
N GLU A 564 31.95 50.45 14.41
CA GLU A 564 33.38 50.59 14.04
C GLU A 564 33.67 51.87 13.21
N THR A 565 32.65 52.51 12.63
CA THR A 565 32.86 53.72 11.82
C THR A 565 33.26 54.97 12.62
N ALA A 566 33.18 54.95 13.95
CA ALA A 566 33.55 56.09 14.78
C ALA A 566 35.04 56.13 15.16
N ASP A 567 35.75 54.99 15.10
CA ASP A 567 37.18 54.92 15.47
C ASP A 567 38.12 55.04 14.27
N GLU A 568 37.73 54.55 13.09
CA GLU A 568 38.56 54.72 11.87
C GLU A 568 38.68 56.19 11.43
N THR A 569 37.63 57.01 11.65
CA THR A 569 37.70 58.45 11.34
C THR A 569 38.58 59.23 12.32
N LYS A 570 38.75 58.76 13.56
CA LYS A 570 39.69 59.36 14.54
C LYS A 570 41.14 58.94 14.27
N GLU A 571 41.38 57.74 13.78
CA GLU A 571 42.73 57.27 13.47
C GLU A 571 43.30 57.89 12.18
N VAL A 572 42.43 58.19 11.20
CA VAL A 572 42.82 58.95 10.00
C VAL A 572 43.06 60.44 10.32
N ALA A 573 42.26 61.06 11.20
CA ALA A 573 42.49 62.45 11.62
C ALA A 573 43.82 62.65 12.37
N LYS A 574 44.22 61.71 13.23
CA LYS A 574 45.52 61.77 13.94
C LYS A 574 46.74 61.55 13.04
N LYS A 575 46.58 60.86 11.89
CA LYS A 575 47.68 60.67 10.92
C LYS A 575 47.88 61.86 9.97
N VAL A 576 46.90 62.76 9.87
CA VAL A 576 47.01 63.98 9.04
C VAL A 576 47.61 65.15 9.82
N GLU A 577 47.47 65.22 11.14
CA GLU A 577 48.12 66.24 11.98
C GLU A 577 49.60 65.94 12.32
N ALA A 578 50.11 64.77 11.93
CA ALA A 578 51.50 64.35 12.17
C ALA A 578 52.38 64.33 10.90
N LYS A 579 51.98 65.04 9.83
CA LYS A 579 52.77 65.20 8.61
C LYS A 579 53.04 66.66 8.27
#